data_AF-A0A1B6FP52-F1
#
_entry.id   AF-A0A1B6FP52-F1
#
_cell.length_a   1.000
_cell.length_b   1.000
_cell.length_c   1.000
_cell.angle_alpha   90.00
_cell.angle_beta   90.00
_cell.angle_gamma   90.00
#
_symmetry.space_group_name_H-M   'P 1'
#
loop_
_entity.id
_entity.type
_entity.pdbx_description
1 polymer ?
#
loop_
_entity_poly.entity_id
_entity_poly.type
_entity_poly.pdbx_seq_one_letter_code
_entity_poly.pdbx_strand_id
1 'polypeptide(L)'
;MSDRRSVLNLSVSKGAKKKVCNSENWKDNVAKAMKQSGQEYVSKKKKQTKPGKNFIPVKSCCNEKCFEKISETDQRELFHLFYDSGAKKVQDTHMASCMTLSKSADRSKKVENPKVNRECTWKYSIKCSGVEISICRQFLVDIYQVGIKRIRLLQKKVVEQTPLDDLRGKHGKQRKIEGN
;
A
#
# COMPACT_ATOMS: atom_id res chain seq x y z
N MET A 1 43.20 25.89 -63.72
CA MET A 1 42.52 24.71 -64.30
C MET A 1 43.37 23.48 -63.97
N SER A 2 42.90 22.32 -63.53
CA SER A 2 41.67 21.86 -62.86
C SER A 2 42.02 20.48 -62.25
N ASP A 3 41.47 19.98 -61.15
CA ASP A 3 40.34 20.40 -60.29
C ASP A 3 40.67 20.08 -58.80
N ARG A 4 39.77 20.35 -57.84
CA ARG A 4 39.88 19.87 -56.44
C ARG A 4 38.53 19.41 -55.90
N ARG A 5 37.93 18.39 -56.52
CA ARG A 5 36.66 17.76 -56.09
C ARG A 5 36.73 17.27 -54.65
N SER A 6 36.13 18.04 -53.75
CA SER A 6 35.87 17.65 -52.36
C SER A 6 34.86 16.50 -52.32
N VAL A 7 35.26 15.34 -51.78
CA VAL A 7 34.32 14.25 -51.51
C VAL A 7 33.47 14.66 -50.30
N LEU A 8 32.19 14.95 -50.55
CA LEU A 8 31.24 15.30 -49.49
C LEU A 8 30.99 14.07 -48.61
N ASN A 9 31.48 14.10 -47.37
CA ASN A 9 31.16 13.09 -46.36
C ASN A 9 29.68 13.19 -45.98
N LEU A 10 28.85 12.32 -46.59
CA LEU A 10 27.45 12.20 -46.26
C LEU A 10 27.30 11.59 -44.86
N SER A 11 27.05 12.43 -43.85
CA SER A 11 26.90 11.99 -42.47
C SER A 11 25.64 11.16 -42.30
N VAL A 12 25.78 9.83 -42.25
CA VAL A 12 24.68 8.91 -41.92
C VAL A 12 24.17 9.23 -40.53
N SER A 13 22.98 9.85 -40.48
CA SER A 13 22.30 10.21 -39.23
C SER A 13 21.88 8.95 -38.49
N LYS A 14 22.73 8.50 -37.55
CA LYS A 14 22.43 7.40 -36.62
C LYS A 14 21.10 7.70 -35.93
N GLY A 15 20.08 6.88 -36.20
CA GLY A 15 18.74 7.05 -35.67
C GLY A 15 18.75 7.25 -34.15
N ALA A 16 17.87 8.12 -33.65
CA ALA A 16 17.87 8.55 -32.25
C ALA A 16 17.93 7.35 -31.30
N LYS A 17 19.01 7.25 -30.52
CA LYS A 17 19.17 6.18 -29.52
C LYS A 17 17.92 6.14 -28.63
N LYS A 18 17.23 5.00 -28.59
CA LYS A 18 16.09 4.77 -27.69
C LYS A 18 16.54 5.17 -26.27
N LYS A 19 15.87 6.17 -25.69
CA LYS A 19 16.21 6.67 -24.34
C LYS A 19 16.10 5.50 -23.34
N VAL A 20 17.12 5.30 -22.51
CA VAL A 20 17.13 4.24 -21.49
C VAL A 20 15.91 4.41 -20.58
N CYS A 21 15.15 3.32 -20.41
CA CYS A 21 13.93 3.31 -19.62
C CYS A 21 14.24 3.24 -18.12
N ASN A 22 14.72 4.35 -17.54
CA ASN A 22 14.89 4.44 -16.09
C ASN A 22 13.53 4.69 -15.42
N SER A 23 12.83 3.59 -15.10
CA SER A 23 11.46 3.66 -14.56
C SER A 23 11.39 4.08 -13.09
N GLU A 24 12.48 3.94 -12.33
CA GLU A 24 12.57 4.34 -10.93
C GLU A 24 12.49 5.85 -10.79
N ASN A 25 13.25 6.57 -11.63
CA ASN A 25 13.27 8.02 -11.71
C ASN A 25 12.01 8.65 -12.34
N TRP A 26 10.99 7.86 -12.71
CA TRP A 26 9.70 8.42 -13.12
C TRP A 26 9.02 9.09 -11.93
N LYS A 27 8.59 10.35 -12.11
CA LYS A 27 7.92 11.16 -11.07
C LYS A 27 6.77 10.43 -10.36
N ASP A 28 6.03 9.59 -11.09
CA ASP A 28 4.95 8.76 -10.53
C ASP A 28 5.45 7.60 -9.65
N ASN A 29 6.63 7.04 -9.92
CA ASN A 29 7.21 5.96 -9.13
C ASN A 29 7.95 6.51 -7.92
N VAL A 30 8.73 7.59 -8.06
CA VAL A 30 9.29 8.35 -6.92
C VAL A 30 8.19 8.78 -5.95
N ALA A 31 7.11 9.40 -6.44
CA ALA A 31 5.99 9.82 -5.57
C ALA A 31 5.23 8.64 -4.93
N LYS A 32 5.19 7.46 -5.57
CA LYS A 32 4.64 6.25 -4.94
C LYS A 32 5.57 5.73 -3.84
N ALA A 33 6.88 5.71 -4.07
CA ALA A 33 7.88 5.27 -3.10
C ALA A 33 7.88 6.17 -1.86
N MET A 34 8.00 7.50 -2.05
CA MET A 34 7.92 8.49 -0.97
C MET A 34 6.62 8.37 -0.17
N LYS A 35 5.47 8.25 -0.85
CA LYS A 35 4.18 8.00 -0.16
C LYS A 35 4.17 6.69 0.65
N GLN A 36 4.89 5.69 0.17
CA GLN A 36 4.91 4.34 0.73
C GLN A 36 5.83 4.25 1.95
N SER A 37 6.97 4.96 1.93
CA SER A 37 7.85 5.22 3.08
C SER A 37 7.31 6.26 4.07
N GLY A 38 6.11 6.80 3.82
CA GLY A 38 5.52 7.84 4.68
C GLY A 38 6.21 9.19 4.56
N GLN A 39 7.11 9.38 3.60
CA GLN A 39 7.82 10.64 3.37
C GLN A 39 6.95 11.67 2.64
N GLU A 40 7.37 12.93 2.71
CA GLU A 40 6.76 14.02 1.97
C GLU A 40 6.85 13.78 0.45
N TYR A 41 5.77 14.07 -0.29
CA TYR A 41 5.74 13.83 -1.74
C TYR A 41 4.90 14.84 -2.52
N VAL A 42 5.33 15.18 -3.74
CA VAL A 42 4.58 16.07 -4.64
C VAL A 42 3.52 15.29 -5.41
N SER A 43 2.25 15.68 -5.25
CA SER A 43 1.12 15.06 -5.97
C SER A 43 1.03 15.54 -7.42
N LYS A 44 1.29 14.65 -8.40
CA LYS A 44 1.19 14.97 -9.84
C LYS A 44 -0.09 15.67 -10.27
N LYS A 45 -1.27 15.28 -9.74
CA LYS A 45 -2.56 15.87 -10.15
C LYS A 45 -2.75 17.31 -9.68
N LYS A 46 -2.34 17.62 -8.44
CA LYS A 46 -2.54 18.96 -7.84
C LYS A 46 -1.29 19.85 -7.85
N LYS A 47 -0.12 19.29 -8.22
CA LYS A 47 1.22 19.89 -8.02
C LYS A 47 1.47 20.37 -6.57
N GLN A 48 0.72 19.83 -5.62
CA GLN A 48 0.79 20.15 -4.20
C GLN A 48 1.65 19.12 -3.49
N THR A 49 2.56 19.60 -2.65
CA THR A 49 3.28 18.78 -1.68
C THR A 49 2.31 18.20 -0.65
N LYS A 50 2.52 16.95 -0.27
CA LYS A 50 1.76 16.23 0.75
C LYS A 50 2.70 15.90 1.90
N PRO A 51 2.39 16.33 3.13
CA PRO A 51 3.29 16.17 4.26
C PRO A 51 3.54 14.68 4.53
N GLY A 52 4.71 14.42 5.10
CA GLY A 52 5.05 13.10 5.61
C GLY A 52 4.12 12.63 6.73
N LYS A 53 4.30 11.36 7.10
CA LYS A 53 3.65 10.67 8.19
C LYS A 53 4.56 10.74 9.40
N ASN A 54 4.17 11.56 10.37
CA ASN A 54 4.80 11.59 11.69
C ASN A 54 4.02 10.65 12.60
N PHE A 55 4.71 9.91 13.48
CA PHE A 55 4.04 9.08 14.48
C PHE A 55 3.12 9.93 15.36
N ILE A 56 1.92 9.42 15.63
CA ILE A 56 0.93 10.02 16.54
C ILE A 56 0.49 8.88 17.46
N PRO A 57 0.70 8.96 18.79
CA PRO A 57 0.27 7.92 19.71
C PRO A 57 -1.26 7.84 19.76
N VAL A 58 -1.79 6.62 19.70
CA VAL A 58 -3.23 6.38 19.78
C VAL A 58 -3.63 6.43 21.25
N LYS A 59 -4.38 7.46 21.65
CA LYS A 59 -4.82 7.66 23.05
C LYS A 59 -6.28 7.26 23.30
N SER A 60 -7.01 6.91 22.26
CA SER A 60 -8.42 6.50 22.31
C SER A 60 -8.80 5.75 21.03
N CYS A 61 -9.54 4.65 21.10
CA CYS A 61 -9.94 3.88 19.91
C CYS A 61 -11.25 3.10 20.06
N CYS A 62 -11.51 2.50 21.23
CA CYS A 62 -12.71 1.73 21.54
C CYS A 62 -12.88 1.56 23.07
N ASN A 63 -14.03 1.03 23.48
CA ASN A 63 -14.36 0.75 24.89
C ASN A 63 -13.46 -0.31 25.53
N GLU A 64 -12.88 -1.22 24.74
CA GLU A 64 -11.88 -2.20 25.20
C GLU A 64 -10.46 -1.62 25.35
N LYS A 65 -10.32 -0.29 25.15
CA LYS A 65 -9.11 0.49 25.37
C LYS A 65 -7.83 -0.17 24.85
N CYS A 66 -7.80 -0.54 23.56
CA CYS A 66 -6.63 -1.24 22.99
C CYS A 66 -5.31 -0.46 23.13
N PHE A 67 -5.37 0.86 23.33
CA PHE A 67 -4.21 1.71 23.61
C PHE A 67 -3.56 1.48 24.98
N GLU A 68 -4.29 0.95 25.98
CA GLU A 68 -3.70 0.57 27.28
C GLU A 68 -2.95 -0.78 27.17
N LYS A 69 -3.22 -1.59 26.14
CA LYS A 69 -2.63 -2.92 25.95
C LYS A 69 -1.26 -2.91 25.26
N ILE A 70 -0.89 -1.80 24.60
CA ILE A 70 0.31 -1.68 23.75
C ILE A 70 0.94 -0.31 24.04
N SER A 71 2.18 -0.30 24.51
CA SER A 71 2.83 0.92 25.00
C SER A 71 3.06 1.95 23.88
N GLU A 72 3.29 3.22 24.22
CA GLU A 72 3.62 4.22 23.20
C GLU A 72 4.89 3.85 22.42
N THR A 73 5.87 3.22 23.08
CA THR A 73 7.11 2.72 22.45
C THR A 73 6.78 1.65 21.41
N ASP A 74 5.99 0.63 21.78
CA ASP A 74 5.57 -0.42 20.85
C ASP A 74 4.75 0.15 19.67
N GLN A 75 3.83 1.09 19.94
CA GLN A 75 3.04 1.76 18.89
C GLN A 75 3.95 2.50 17.90
N ARG A 76 5.03 3.11 18.39
CA ARG A 76 6.02 3.84 17.59
C ARG A 76 6.87 2.88 16.76
N GLU A 77 7.36 1.80 17.34
CA GLU A 77 8.09 0.75 16.63
C GLU A 77 7.26 0.12 15.51
N LEU A 78 6.01 -0.25 15.81
CA LEU A 78 5.04 -0.76 14.81
C LEU A 78 4.84 0.24 13.66
N PHE A 79 4.73 1.53 13.96
CA PHE A 79 4.61 2.58 12.96
C PHE A 79 5.85 2.67 12.06
N HIS A 80 7.06 2.68 12.63
CA HIS A 80 8.30 2.77 11.86
C HIS A 80 8.51 1.52 11.00
N LEU A 81 8.44 0.31 11.58
CA LEU A 81 8.51 -0.96 10.86
C LEU A 81 7.55 -1.03 9.66
N PHE A 82 6.35 -0.46 9.81
CA PHE A 82 5.36 -0.39 8.74
C PHE A 82 5.77 0.54 7.59
N TYR A 83 6.32 1.72 7.88
CA TYR A 83 6.70 2.70 6.86
C TYR A 83 8.09 2.43 6.26
N ASP A 84 9.07 2.04 7.06
CA ASP A 84 10.44 1.69 6.64
C ASP A 84 10.46 0.52 5.63
N SER A 85 9.43 -0.33 5.67
CA SER A 85 9.20 -1.41 4.70
C SER A 85 9.21 -0.96 3.23
N GLY A 86 8.94 0.32 2.92
CA GLY A 86 9.08 0.93 1.59
C GLY A 86 8.21 0.36 0.44
N ALA A 87 7.51 -0.75 0.66
CA ALA A 87 6.86 -1.54 -0.39
C ALA A 87 5.39 -1.87 -0.05
N LYS A 88 4.47 -1.51 -0.95
CA LYS A 88 3.02 -1.67 -0.72
C LYS A 88 2.61 -3.11 -0.41
N LYS A 89 3.22 -4.08 -1.11
CA LYS A 89 2.94 -5.51 -0.91
C LYS A 89 3.28 -5.95 0.52
N VAL A 90 4.43 -5.54 1.05
CA VAL A 90 4.87 -5.88 2.41
C VAL A 90 3.91 -5.30 3.45
N GLN A 91 3.58 -4.00 3.36
CA GLN A 91 2.58 -3.37 4.23
C GLN A 91 1.19 -4.03 4.14
N ASP A 92 0.72 -4.36 2.94
CA ASP A 92 -0.59 -4.99 2.76
C ASP A 92 -0.61 -6.43 3.31
N THR A 93 0.47 -7.20 3.15
CA THR A 93 0.65 -8.52 3.77
C THR A 93 0.68 -8.42 5.29
N HIS A 94 1.41 -7.45 5.85
CA HIS A 94 1.44 -7.21 7.30
C HIS A 94 0.08 -6.79 7.86
N MET A 95 -0.65 -5.90 7.17
CA MET A 95 -2.02 -5.57 7.55
C MET A 95 -2.96 -6.77 7.45
N ALA A 96 -2.76 -7.66 6.47
CA ALA A 96 -3.57 -8.87 6.32
C ALA A 96 -3.23 -9.94 7.38
N SER A 97 -1.97 -10.06 7.83
CA SER A 97 -1.61 -10.98 8.92
C SER A 97 -2.14 -10.52 10.28
N CYS A 98 -2.39 -9.21 10.46
CA CYS A 98 -3.09 -8.65 11.62
C CYS A 98 -4.62 -8.91 11.61
N MET A 99 -5.14 -9.74 10.70
CA MET A 99 -6.56 -9.91 10.45
C MET A 99 -6.96 -11.38 10.31
N THR A 100 -7.89 -11.82 11.14
CA THR A 100 -8.41 -13.20 11.11
C THR A 100 -9.89 -13.21 10.76
N LEU A 101 -10.26 -13.99 9.74
CA LEU A 101 -11.65 -14.26 9.42
C LEU A 101 -12.19 -15.31 10.40
N SER A 102 -12.96 -14.87 11.38
CA SER A 102 -13.76 -15.79 12.20
C SER A 102 -15.04 -16.07 11.43
N LYS A 103 -15.31 -17.33 11.07
CA LYS A 103 -16.69 -17.74 10.82
C LYS A 103 -17.52 -17.34 12.04
N SER A 104 -18.73 -16.83 11.80
CA SER A 104 -19.66 -16.59 12.89
C SER A 104 -20.03 -17.96 13.46
N ALA A 105 -19.41 -18.33 14.60
CA ALA A 105 -19.82 -19.52 15.34
C ALA A 105 -21.33 -19.39 15.58
N ASP A 106 -22.08 -20.39 15.11
CA ASP A 106 -23.52 -20.31 14.92
C ASP A 106 -24.18 -19.76 16.17
N ARG A 107 -24.58 -18.48 16.11
CA ARG A 107 -25.21 -17.82 17.25
C ARG A 107 -26.65 -18.29 17.23
N SER A 108 -26.85 -19.48 17.80
CA SER A 108 -28.13 -20.10 18.12
C SER A 108 -28.93 -19.21 19.06
N LYS A 109 -29.47 -18.16 18.46
CA LYS A 109 -30.67 -17.47 18.84
C LYS A 109 -31.49 -17.50 17.56
N LYS A 110 -32.53 -18.34 17.55
CA LYS A 110 -33.60 -18.30 16.55
C LYS A 110 -34.23 -16.90 16.61
N VAL A 111 -33.64 -15.97 15.88
CA VAL A 111 -34.29 -14.72 15.50
C VAL A 111 -34.95 -15.04 14.18
N GLU A 112 -36.28 -15.11 14.15
CA GLU A 112 -37.04 -15.48 12.94
C GLU A 112 -36.79 -14.55 11.74
N ASN A 113 -36.20 -13.36 11.99
CA ASN A 113 -35.85 -12.42 10.95
C ASN A 113 -34.56 -11.64 11.27
N PRO A 114 -33.36 -12.21 11.03
CA PRO A 114 -32.10 -11.53 11.33
C PRO A 114 -31.83 -10.41 10.32
N LYS A 115 -32.00 -9.15 10.74
CA LYS A 115 -31.82 -7.93 9.90
C LYS A 115 -30.53 -7.87 9.07
N VAL A 116 -29.45 -8.55 9.49
CA VAL A 116 -28.21 -8.70 8.72
C VAL A 116 -27.60 -10.07 9.02
N ASN A 117 -27.68 -11.01 8.08
CA ASN A 117 -27.03 -12.31 8.22
C ASN A 117 -25.52 -12.19 7.93
N ARG A 118 -24.71 -11.93 8.97
CA ARG A 118 -23.24 -11.85 8.84
C ARG A 118 -22.61 -13.23 9.03
N GLU A 119 -22.41 -13.93 7.92
CA GLU A 119 -21.76 -15.25 7.86
C GLU A 119 -20.36 -15.27 8.51
N CYS A 120 -19.63 -14.15 8.44
CA CYS A 120 -18.29 -14.01 9.03
C CYS A 120 -18.10 -12.68 9.78
N THR A 121 -17.21 -12.72 10.77
CA THR A 121 -16.76 -11.58 11.57
C THR A 121 -15.24 -11.48 11.53
N TRP A 122 -14.71 -10.27 11.36
CA TRP A 122 -13.26 -10.02 11.38
C TRP A 122 -12.75 -9.75 12.78
N LYS A 123 -11.79 -10.57 13.24
CA LYS A 123 -10.96 -10.31 14.42
C LYS A 123 -9.66 -9.63 13.98
N TYR A 124 -9.08 -8.84 14.88
CA TYR A 124 -7.82 -8.14 14.65
C TYR A 124 -6.88 -8.39 15.82
N SER A 125 -5.61 -8.56 15.50
CA SER A 125 -4.54 -8.79 16.45
C SER A 125 -3.24 -8.19 15.93
N ILE A 126 -2.33 -7.85 16.84
CA ILE A 126 -0.95 -7.46 16.52
C ILE A 126 -0.02 -8.32 17.36
N LYS A 127 1.10 -8.75 16.78
CA LYS A 127 2.17 -9.44 17.51
C LYS A 127 3.16 -8.40 18.04
N CYS A 128 3.25 -8.27 19.36
CA CYS A 128 4.24 -7.45 20.05
C CYS A 128 5.10 -8.38 20.92
N SER A 129 6.43 -8.32 20.80
CA SER A 129 7.36 -9.15 21.59
C SER A 129 7.02 -10.66 21.62
N GLY A 130 6.55 -11.20 20.50
CA GLY A 130 6.12 -12.60 20.36
C GLY A 130 4.69 -12.92 20.85
N VAL A 131 4.05 -12.02 21.59
CA VAL A 131 2.68 -12.18 22.12
C VAL A 131 1.65 -11.60 21.15
N GLU A 132 0.57 -12.33 20.92
CA GLU A 132 -0.54 -11.87 20.07
C GLU A 132 -1.60 -11.12 20.89
N ILE A 133 -1.69 -9.80 20.69
CA ILE A 133 -2.59 -8.91 21.44
C ILE A 133 -3.82 -8.61 20.58
N SER A 134 -5.01 -8.93 21.08
CA SER A 134 -6.27 -8.61 20.39
C SER A 134 -6.62 -7.13 20.51
N ILE A 135 -6.90 -6.53 19.35
CA ILE A 135 -7.16 -5.11 19.17
C ILE A 135 -8.43 -4.86 18.35
N CYS A 136 -8.93 -3.62 18.34
CA CYS A 136 -10.01 -3.22 17.46
C CYS A 136 -9.49 -2.75 16.08
N ARG A 137 -10.35 -2.83 15.05
CA ARG A 137 -10.05 -2.30 13.71
C ARG A 137 -9.58 -0.85 13.73
N GLN A 138 -10.16 -0.03 14.61
CA GLN A 138 -9.90 1.42 14.66
C GLN A 138 -8.46 1.70 15.13
N PHE A 139 -8.00 0.97 16.14
CA PHE A 139 -6.61 1.03 16.60
C PHE A 139 -5.60 0.70 15.48
N LEU A 140 -5.86 -0.32 14.66
CA LEU A 140 -5.03 -0.68 13.49
C LEU A 140 -5.01 0.44 12.41
N VAL A 141 -6.14 1.14 12.24
CA VAL A 141 -6.29 2.28 11.31
C VAL A 141 -5.47 3.47 11.80
N ASP A 142 -5.52 3.73 13.11
CA ASP A 142 -4.95 4.92 13.73
C ASP A 142 -3.44 4.79 13.94
N ILE A 143 -2.90 3.64 14.39
CA ILE A 143 -1.45 3.40 14.46
C ILE A 143 -0.83 3.64 13.09
N TYR A 144 -1.23 2.89 12.07
CA TYR A 144 -0.62 3.00 10.74
C TYR A 144 -1.09 4.25 9.97
N GLN A 145 -2.02 5.01 10.53
CA GLN A 145 -2.62 6.23 9.95
C GLN A 145 -3.12 6.04 8.50
N VAL A 146 -3.68 4.87 8.23
CA VAL A 146 -4.22 4.45 6.94
C VAL A 146 -5.72 4.71 6.86
N GLY A 147 -6.30 4.78 5.67
CA GLY A 147 -7.77 4.88 5.54
C GLY A 147 -8.45 3.53 5.78
N ILE A 148 -9.60 3.51 6.46
CA ILE A 148 -10.47 2.32 6.66
C ILE A 148 -10.74 1.56 5.33
N LYS A 149 -10.79 2.28 4.21
CA LYS A 149 -10.94 1.70 2.86
C LYS A 149 -9.81 0.70 2.50
N ARG A 150 -8.58 0.89 2.99
CA ARG A 150 -7.45 -0.05 2.77
C ARG A 150 -7.76 -1.40 3.41
N ILE A 151 -8.19 -1.40 4.68
CA ILE A 151 -8.63 -2.62 5.38
C ILE A 151 -9.77 -3.31 4.62
N ARG A 152 -10.82 -2.59 4.21
CA ARG A 152 -11.94 -3.21 3.46
C ARG A 152 -11.52 -3.85 2.15
N LEU A 153 -10.55 -3.29 1.45
CA LEU A 153 -9.98 -3.89 0.23
C LEU A 153 -9.17 -5.15 0.54
N LEU A 154 -8.39 -5.17 1.63
CA LEU A 154 -7.65 -6.35 2.08
C LEU A 154 -8.61 -7.46 2.52
N GLN A 155 -9.67 -7.15 3.27
CA GLN A 155 -10.73 -8.10 3.63
C GLN A 155 -11.32 -8.79 2.41
N LYS A 156 -11.68 -7.99 1.40
CA LYS A 156 -12.20 -8.50 0.12
C LYS A 156 -11.18 -9.44 -0.54
N LYS A 157 -9.92 -9.00 -0.68
CA LYS A 157 -8.87 -9.82 -1.29
C LYS A 157 -8.63 -11.15 -0.56
N VAL A 158 -8.61 -11.14 0.77
CA VAL A 158 -8.39 -12.35 1.59
C VAL A 158 -9.56 -13.33 1.45
N VAL A 159 -10.81 -12.86 1.40
CA VAL A 159 -11.99 -13.70 1.14
C VAL A 159 -11.97 -14.28 -0.27
N GLU A 160 -11.62 -13.47 -1.27
CA GLU A 160 -11.46 -13.90 -2.67
C GLU A 160 -10.16 -14.69 -2.93
N GLN A 161 -9.31 -14.90 -1.91
CA GLN A 161 -7.98 -15.52 -2.00
C GLN A 161 -7.08 -14.91 -3.09
N THR A 162 -7.26 -13.62 -3.41
CA THR A 162 -6.52 -12.95 -4.50
C THR A 162 -5.17 -12.39 -4.04
N PRO A 163 -4.13 -12.42 -4.89
CA PRO A 163 -2.82 -11.89 -4.55
C PRO A 163 -2.86 -10.43 -4.08
N LEU A 164 -2.11 -10.11 -3.02
CA LEU A 164 -1.99 -8.75 -2.46
C LEU A 164 -1.10 -7.81 -3.30
N ASP A 165 -0.80 -8.18 -4.55
CA ASP A 165 0.09 -7.45 -5.44
C ASP A 165 -0.36 -6.02 -5.75
N ASP A 166 0.63 -5.17 -6.04
CA ASP A 166 0.42 -3.79 -6.46
C ASP A 166 0.12 -3.70 -7.96
N LEU A 167 -1.17 -3.76 -8.28
CA LEU A 167 -1.71 -3.60 -9.64
C LEU A 167 -2.01 -2.12 -9.98
N ARG A 168 -1.52 -1.14 -9.21
CA ARG A 168 -1.75 0.29 -9.50
C ARG A 168 -1.25 0.66 -10.90
N GLY A 169 -2.18 1.08 -11.77
CA GLY A 169 -1.92 1.41 -13.16
C GLY A 169 -1.93 0.22 -14.14
N LYS A 170 -1.91 -1.03 -13.64
CA LYS A 170 -1.92 -2.25 -14.46
C LYS A 170 -3.36 -2.71 -14.72
N HIS A 171 -4.04 -2.03 -15.65
CA HIS A 171 -5.46 -2.26 -15.96
C HIS A 171 -5.72 -3.11 -17.22
N GLY A 172 -4.71 -3.85 -17.71
CA GLY A 172 -4.78 -4.69 -18.92
C GLY A 172 -4.82 -3.92 -20.25
N LYS A 173 -5.61 -2.83 -20.32
CA LYS A 173 -5.79 -1.96 -21.50
C LYS A 173 -4.63 -0.96 -21.74
N GLN A 174 -3.42 -1.28 -21.29
CA GLN A 174 -2.24 -0.45 -21.60
C GLN A 174 -1.84 -0.68 -23.07
N ARG A 175 -1.31 0.34 -23.76
CA ARG A 175 -0.72 0.13 -25.08
C ARG A 175 0.49 -0.79 -24.92
N LYS A 176 0.35 -2.05 -25.36
CA LYS A 176 1.47 -2.96 -25.55
C LYS A 176 2.30 -2.43 -26.72
N ILE A 177 3.62 -2.35 -26.54
CA ILE A 177 4.53 -2.24 -27.67
C ILE A 177 4.81 -3.68 -28.07
N GLU A 178 4.31 -4.09 -29.23
CA GLU A 178 4.66 -5.39 -29.79
C GLU A 178 6.17 -5.37 -30.10
N GLY A 179 6.88 -6.35 -29.56
CA GLY A 179 8.32 -6.47 -29.72
C GLY A 179 8.64 -6.98 -31.11
N ASN A 180 9.63 -6.35 -31.74
CA ASN A 180 10.33 -6.84 -32.92
C ASN A 180 11.79 -7.08 -32.54
#